data_AF-A0A2N0QW91-F1
#
_entry.id   AF-A0A2N0QW91-F1
#
_cell.length_a   1.000
_cell.length_b   1.000
_cell.length_c   1.000
_cell.angle_alpha   90.00
_cell.angle_beta   90.00
_cell.angle_gamma   90.00
#
_symmetry.space_group_name_H-M   'P 1'
#
loop_
_entity.id
_entity.type
_entity.pdbx_description
1 polymer ?
#
loop_
_entity_poly.entity_id
_entity_poly.type
_entity_poly.pdbx_seq_one_letter_code
_entity_poly.pdbx_strand_id
1 'polypeptide(L)'
;MAEWADTQIRTLIDERRTRNDEFHNLGRNRKIFWNSIADKINQENRTSLNGYQCKEKFSNLVRDYNAMCDFISGRKSSRSRLGVQYFDEFCIHFWERPEDEFDRVRSINTFNRRRSRESGNIMPVPSTREVECELRSSERRLSQSPSISRSPSVSRSQSPPISRRQSPSVGRRRSLSIR
;
A
#
# COMPACT_ATOMS: atom_id res chain seq x y z
N MET A 1 36.33 13.30 -12.83
CA MET A 1 35.27 13.21 -11.80
C MET A 1 35.70 14.03 -10.61
N ALA A 2 34.80 14.79 -9.98
CA ALA A 2 35.13 15.46 -8.72
C ALA A 2 35.49 14.41 -7.66
N GLU A 3 36.58 14.63 -6.94
CA GLU A 3 36.98 13.78 -5.82
C GLU A 3 36.11 14.14 -4.61
N TRP A 4 35.40 13.15 -4.07
CA TRP A 4 34.50 13.33 -2.92
C TRP A 4 35.18 12.78 -1.67
N ALA A 5 35.41 13.64 -0.69
CA ALA A 5 35.86 13.26 0.64
C ALA A 5 34.72 12.56 1.41
N ASP A 6 35.08 11.66 2.34
CA ASP A 6 34.10 10.94 3.17
C ASP A 6 33.18 11.89 3.94
N THR A 7 33.72 12.98 4.48
CA THR A 7 32.93 14.00 5.20
C THR A 7 31.88 14.65 4.31
N GLN A 8 32.21 14.94 3.05
CA GLN A 8 31.24 15.51 2.08
C GLN A 8 30.12 14.52 1.76
N ILE A 9 30.45 13.23 1.63
CA ILE A 9 29.47 12.17 1.36
C ILE A 9 28.55 11.98 2.57
N ARG A 10 29.09 12.01 3.79
CA ARG A 10 28.29 11.93 5.03
C ARG A 10 27.33 13.11 5.15
N THR A 11 27.81 14.35 4.97
CA THR A 11 26.93 15.53 4.97
C THR A 11 25.84 15.41 3.90
N LEU A 12 26.16 14.92 2.69
CA LEU A 12 25.16 14.68 1.64
C LEU A 12 24.10 13.66 2.07
N ILE A 13 24.50 12.54 2.69
CA ILE A 13 23.59 11.49 3.16
C ILE A 13 22.70 12.02 4.28
N ASP A 14 23.28 12.69 5.28
CA ASP A 14 22.55 13.20 6.45
C ASP A 14 21.55 14.28 6.06
N GLU A 15 21.94 15.21 5.20
CA GLU A 15 21.01 16.23 4.66
C GLU A 15 19.86 15.59 3.89
N ARG A 16 20.15 14.56 3.09
CA ARG A 16 19.12 13.87 2.33
C ARG A 16 18.20 13.06 3.23
N ARG A 17 18.71 12.48 4.32
CA ARG A 17 17.96 11.73 5.32
C ARG A 17 17.05 12.64 6.14
N THR A 18 17.59 13.71 6.69
CA THR A 18 16.86 14.66 7.56
C THR A 18 15.78 15.42 6.81
N ARG A 19 16.01 15.78 5.54
CA ARG A 19 15.07 16.54 4.71
C ARG A 19 14.38 15.66 3.65
N ASN A 20 14.20 14.37 3.92
CA ASN A 20 13.64 13.45 2.93
C ASN A 20 12.18 13.75 2.59
N ASP A 21 11.38 14.07 3.59
CA ASP A 21 9.97 14.38 3.39
C ASP A 21 9.81 15.68 2.58
N GLU A 22 10.61 16.70 2.90
CA GLU A 22 10.71 17.93 2.12
C GLU A 22 11.04 17.62 0.65
N PHE A 23 12.06 16.79 0.41
CA PHE A 23 12.47 16.43 -0.95
C PHE A 23 11.34 15.82 -1.79
N HIS A 24 10.56 14.93 -1.19
CA HIS A 24 9.44 14.29 -1.90
C HIS A 24 8.28 15.26 -2.15
N ASN A 25 8.09 16.24 -1.27
CA ASN A 25 7.06 17.28 -1.36
C ASN A 25 7.41 18.44 -2.32
N LEU A 26 8.69 18.65 -2.63
CA LEU A 26 9.16 19.79 -3.44
C LEU A 26 8.75 19.78 -4.93
N GLY A 27 8.20 18.68 -5.45
CA GLY A 27 7.76 18.58 -6.83
C GLY A 27 8.84 18.97 -7.85
N ARG A 28 8.61 20.06 -8.62
CA ARG A 28 9.54 20.56 -9.66
C ARG A 28 10.73 21.35 -9.10
N ASN A 29 10.70 21.74 -7.82
CA ASN A 29 11.71 22.62 -7.20
C ASN A 29 12.92 21.87 -6.60
N ARG A 30 13.08 20.57 -6.91
CA ARG A 30 14.19 19.73 -6.41
C ARG A 30 15.58 20.25 -6.78
N LYS A 31 15.71 21.07 -7.83
CA LYS A 31 16.99 21.72 -8.18
C LYS A 31 17.48 22.63 -7.06
N ILE A 32 16.58 23.40 -6.44
CA ILE A 32 16.91 24.33 -5.36
C ILE A 32 17.38 23.54 -4.13
N PHE A 33 16.71 22.44 -3.83
CA PHE A 33 17.12 21.53 -2.75
C PHE A 33 18.56 21.03 -2.92
N TRP A 34 18.89 20.51 -4.09
CA TRP A 34 20.25 20.02 -4.33
C TRP A 34 21.30 21.13 -4.28
N ASN A 35 20.96 22.34 -4.74
CA ASN A 35 21.83 23.50 -4.58
C ASN A 35 22.04 23.84 -3.10
N SER A 36 20.99 23.80 -2.27
CA SER A 36 21.13 24.05 -0.82
C SER A 36 22.06 23.06 -0.13
N ILE A 37 22.03 21.78 -0.53
CA ILE A 37 22.97 20.77 -0.01
C ILE A 37 24.40 21.10 -0.47
N ALA A 38 24.57 21.44 -1.75
CA ALA A 38 25.88 21.81 -2.28
C ALA A 38 26.46 23.02 -1.52
N ASP A 39 25.65 24.04 -1.27
CA ASP A 39 26.05 25.23 -0.51
C ASP A 39 26.50 24.87 0.91
N LYS A 40 25.76 23.98 1.60
CA LYS A 40 26.14 23.51 2.94
C LYS A 40 27.48 22.76 2.94
N ILE A 41 27.66 21.81 2.02
CA ILE A 41 28.92 21.06 1.88
C ILE A 41 30.08 22.01 1.55
N ASN A 42 29.86 22.99 0.68
CA ASN A 42 30.89 23.96 0.30
C ASN A 42 31.31 24.87 1.46
N GLN A 43 30.36 25.28 2.31
CA GLN A 43 30.65 26.04 3.52
C GLN A 43 31.52 25.26 4.50
N GLU A 44 31.24 23.97 4.69
CA GLU A 44 31.95 23.11 5.65
C GLU A 44 33.33 22.66 5.14
N ASN A 45 33.48 22.43 3.83
CA ASN A 45 34.65 21.76 3.26
C ASN A 45 35.53 22.65 2.35
N ARG A 46 35.22 23.95 2.22
CA ARG A 46 35.89 24.89 1.28
C ARG A 46 35.95 24.36 -0.15
N THR A 47 34.84 23.76 -0.61
CA THR A 47 34.72 23.20 -1.97
C THR A 47 33.81 24.02 -2.86
N SER A 48 33.76 23.67 -4.14
CA SER A 48 32.92 24.32 -5.17
C SER A 48 32.01 23.33 -5.88
N LEU A 49 31.34 22.47 -5.10
CA LEU A 49 30.35 21.55 -5.61
C LEU A 49 29.08 22.28 -6.04
N ASN A 50 28.37 21.74 -7.02
CA ASN A 50 27.05 22.23 -7.41
C ASN A 50 25.96 21.20 -7.13
N GLY A 51 24.69 21.64 -7.17
CA GLY A 51 23.57 20.75 -6.89
C GLY A 51 23.44 19.59 -7.88
N TYR A 52 23.87 19.76 -9.14
CA TYR A 52 23.90 18.66 -10.10
C TYR A 52 24.86 17.56 -9.66
N GLN A 53 26.07 17.92 -9.22
CA GLN A 53 27.06 16.97 -8.69
C GLN A 53 26.54 16.26 -7.44
N CYS A 54 25.85 16.98 -6.54
CA CYS A 54 25.24 16.36 -5.35
C CYS A 54 24.17 15.34 -5.73
N LYS A 55 23.27 15.69 -6.66
CA LYS A 55 22.24 14.79 -7.17
C LYS A 55 22.85 13.55 -7.84
N GLU A 56 23.84 13.75 -8.71
CA GLU A 56 24.51 12.67 -9.43
C GLU A 56 25.24 11.74 -8.46
N LYS A 57 25.97 12.30 -7.50
CA LYS A 57 26.66 11.54 -6.45
C LYS A 57 25.67 10.72 -5.64
N PHE A 58 24.58 11.33 -5.18
CA PHE A 58 23.55 10.63 -4.42
C PHE A 58 22.90 9.49 -5.23
N SER A 59 22.59 9.76 -6.50
CA SER A 59 22.03 8.73 -7.40
C SER A 59 22.99 7.55 -7.57
N ASN A 60 24.29 7.80 -7.64
CA ASN A 60 25.30 6.74 -7.71
C ASN A 60 25.38 5.94 -6.40
N LEU A 61 25.25 6.58 -5.23
CA LEU A 61 25.19 5.86 -3.93
C LEU A 61 24.00 4.90 -3.88
N VAL A 62 22.82 5.33 -4.33
CA VAL A 62 21.64 4.44 -4.42
C VAL A 62 21.89 3.27 -5.38
N ARG A 63 22.56 3.52 -6.52
CA ARG A 63 22.93 2.46 -7.47
C ARG A 63 23.94 1.48 -6.88
N ASP A 64 24.91 1.98 -6.12
CA ASP A 64 25.92 1.16 -5.43
C ASP A 64 25.27 0.28 -4.35
N TYR A 65 24.31 0.83 -3.60
CA TYR A 65 23.47 0.06 -2.67
C TYR A 65 22.73 -1.08 -3.39
N ASN A 66 22.02 -0.76 -4.49
CA ASN A 66 21.31 -1.78 -5.27
C ASN A 66 22.26 -2.86 -5.83
N ALA A 67 23.44 -2.45 -6.30
CA ALA A 67 24.46 -3.39 -6.76
C ALA A 67 24.98 -4.30 -5.63
N MET A 68 25.06 -3.78 -4.40
CA MET A 68 25.35 -4.59 -3.21
C MET A 68 24.23 -5.57 -2.89
N CYS A 69 22.96 -5.17 -2.99
CA CYS A 69 21.83 -6.10 -2.84
C CYS A 69 21.89 -7.24 -3.87
N ASP A 70 22.23 -6.94 -5.13
CA ASP A 70 22.42 -7.96 -6.17
C ASP A 70 23.58 -8.91 -5.87
N PHE A 71 24.70 -8.38 -5.36
CA PHE A 71 25.84 -9.18 -4.95
C PHE A 71 25.49 -10.13 -3.81
N ILE A 72 24.82 -9.63 -2.75
CA ILE A 72 24.36 -10.44 -1.61
C ILE A 72 23.37 -11.52 -2.08
N SER A 73 22.53 -11.20 -3.06
CA SER A 73 21.57 -12.15 -3.65
C SER A 73 22.22 -13.16 -4.62
N GLY A 74 23.53 -13.10 -4.84
CA GLY A 74 24.26 -13.97 -5.79
C GLY A 74 24.02 -13.65 -7.26
N ARG A 75 23.33 -12.55 -7.59
CA ARG A 75 23.05 -12.10 -8.97
C ARG A 75 24.22 -11.36 -9.61
N LYS A 76 25.16 -10.87 -8.79
CA LYS A 76 26.42 -10.26 -9.23
C LYS A 76 27.61 -10.86 -8.50
N SER A 77 28.74 -10.95 -9.18
CA SER A 77 29.99 -11.50 -8.64
C SER A 77 30.92 -10.44 -8.04
N SER A 78 30.66 -9.14 -8.27
CA SER A 78 31.53 -8.04 -7.85
C SER A 78 30.86 -7.11 -6.84
N ARG A 79 31.68 -6.63 -5.90
CA ARG A 79 31.29 -5.74 -4.79
C ARG A 79 31.69 -4.29 -5.10
N SER A 80 30.76 -3.34 -4.94
CA SER A 80 31.09 -1.90 -5.06
C SER A 80 31.79 -1.40 -3.80
N ARG A 81 32.91 -0.69 -3.94
CA ARG A 81 33.67 -0.13 -2.80
C ARG A 81 32.84 0.87 -1.99
N LEU A 82 32.16 1.80 -2.67
CA LEU A 82 31.25 2.75 -2.01
C LEU A 82 30.02 2.05 -1.45
N GLY A 83 29.54 1.03 -2.17
CA GLY A 83 28.47 0.16 -1.70
C GLY A 83 28.81 -0.48 -0.36
N VAL A 84 30.05 -0.94 -0.14
CA VAL A 84 30.51 -1.48 1.16
C VAL A 84 30.45 -0.44 2.27
N GLN A 85 30.94 0.77 1.98
CA GLN A 85 31.21 1.78 2.99
C GLN A 85 29.93 2.40 3.56
N TYR A 86 28.91 2.58 2.73
CA TYR A 86 27.63 3.20 3.13
C TYR A 86 26.45 2.22 3.05
N PHE A 87 26.69 0.91 2.95
CA PHE A 87 25.62 -0.07 2.79
C PHE A 87 24.58 0.03 3.91
N ASP A 88 25.05 -0.05 5.16
CA ASP A 88 24.21 -0.13 6.36
C ASP A 88 23.34 1.12 6.52
N GLU A 89 23.89 2.28 6.17
CA GLU A 89 23.16 3.55 6.16
C GLU A 89 22.00 3.56 5.16
N PHE A 90 22.17 2.84 4.05
CA PHE A 90 21.15 2.71 3.04
C PHE A 90 20.21 1.51 3.28
N CYS A 91 20.53 0.57 4.17
CA CYS A 91 19.64 -0.57 4.45
C CYS A 91 18.26 -0.17 5.00
N ILE A 92 18.15 1.00 5.63
CA ILE A 92 16.88 1.52 6.16
C ILE A 92 16.00 2.23 5.10
N HIS A 93 16.42 2.26 3.82
CA HIS A 93 15.65 2.85 2.71
C HIS A 93 15.21 4.30 2.92
N PHE A 94 15.98 5.09 3.68
CA PHE A 94 15.58 6.44 4.09
C PHE A 94 15.32 7.41 2.92
N TRP A 95 15.85 7.13 1.72
CA TRP A 95 15.68 7.99 0.54
C TRP A 95 14.37 7.75 -0.20
N GLU A 96 13.67 6.66 0.13
CA GLU A 96 12.37 6.35 -0.44
C GLU A 96 11.31 7.33 0.07
N ARG A 97 10.21 7.44 -0.68
CA ARG A 97 9.10 8.29 -0.23
C ARG A 97 8.44 7.57 0.95
N PRO A 98 8.25 8.24 2.10
CA PRO A 98 7.45 7.63 3.16
C PRO A 98 6.07 7.29 2.59
N GLU A 99 5.58 6.09 2.86
CA GLU A 99 4.21 5.74 2.51
C GLU A 99 3.27 6.64 3.30
N ASP A 100 2.44 7.40 2.58
CA ASP A 100 1.36 8.13 3.22
C ASP A 100 0.16 7.19 3.50
N GLU A 101 -0.78 7.66 4.31
CA GLU A 101 -1.98 6.88 4.63
C GLU A 101 -2.79 6.54 3.37
N PHE A 102 -2.78 7.44 2.39
CA PHE A 102 -3.50 7.26 1.13
C PHE A 102 -2.88 6.14 0.28
N ASP A 103 -1.56 6.04 0.23
CA ASP A 103 -0.79 4.99 -0.44
C ASP A 103 -1.07 3.63 0.21
N ARG A 104 -1.13 3.57 1.54
CA ARG A 104 -1.50 2.35 2.28
C ARG A 104 -2.92 1.90 1.94
N VAL A 105 -3.90 2.80 2.02
CA VAL A 105 -5.30 2.49 1.70
C VAL A 105 -5.44 2.07 0.22
N ARG A 106 -4.77 2.78 -0.70
CA ARG A 106 -4.77 2.47 -2.13
C ARG A 106 -4.13 1.11 -2.41
N SER A 107 -3.02 0.78 -1.75
CA SER A 107 -2.36 -0.52 -1.82
C SER A 107 -3.31 -1.64 -1.41
N ILE A 108 -3.96 -1.51 -0.25
CA ILE A 108 -4.94 -2.46 0.27
C ILE A 108 -6.12 -2.64 -0.69
N ASN A 109 -6.69 -1.55 -1.19
CA ASN A 109 -7.80 -1.60 -2.14
C ASN A 109 -7.39 -2.27 -3.47
N THR A 110 -6.18 -2.00 -3.94
CA THR A 110 -5.65 -2.62 -5.16
C THR A 110 -5.41 -4.11 -4.95
N PHE A 111 -4.85 -4.50 -3.82
CA PHE A 111 -4.62 -5.89 -3.45
C PHE A 111 -5.94 -6.66 -3.32
N ASN A 112 -6.91 -6.11 -2.60
CA ASN A 112 -8.25 -6.68 -2.46
C ASN A 112 -8.93 -6.86 -3.82
N ARG A 113 -8.84 -5.88 -4.72
CA ARG A 113 -9.40 -5.99 -6.08
C ARG A 113 -8.76 -7.11 -6.88
N ARG A 114 -7.44 -7.33 -6.76
CA ARG A 114 -6.75 -8.46 -7.41
C ARG A 114 -7.24 -9.79 -6.84
N ARG A 115 -7.33 -9.90 -5.51
CA ARG A 115 -7.83 -11.10 -4.82
C ARG A 115 -9.28 -11.42 -5.15
N SER A 116 -10.16 -10.41 -5.22
CA SER A 116 -11.57 -10.59 -5.59
C SER A 116 -11.77 -10.97 -7.06
N ARG A 117 -10.81 -10.67 -7.94
CA ARG A 117 -10.83 -11.15 -9.33
C ARG A 117 -10.41 -12.61 -9.47
N GLU A 118 -9.52 -13.05 -8.59
CA GLU A 118 -9.03 -14.43 -8.53
C GLU A 118 -10.01 -15.35 -7.78
N SER A 119 -10.72 -14.80 -6.80
CA SER A 119 -11.86 -15.45 -6.13
C SER A 119 -13.15 -15.20 -6.91
N GLY A 120 -13.38 -15.97 -7.97
CA GLY A 120 -14.50 -15.82 -8.91
C GLY A 120 -15.91 -15.98 -8.33
N ASN A 121 -16.38 -14.98 -7.58
CA ASN A 121 -17.80 -14.73 -7.32
C ASN A 121 -18.12 -13.28 -7.69
N ILE A 122 -18.42 -13.07 -8.97
CA ILE A 122 -18.88 -11.78 -9.51
C ILE A 122 -20.38 -11.69 -9.20
N MET A 123 -20.75 -10.93 -8.16
CA MET A 123 -22.00 -10.18 -8.23
C MET A 123 -21.69 -8.91 -9.02
N PRO A 124 -22.33 -8.66 -10.18
CA PRO A 124 -22.15 -7.41 -10.87
C PRO A 124 -22.75 -6.28 -10.03
N VAL A 125 -21.97 -5.20 -9.86
CA VAL A 125 -22.47 -3.90 -9.41
C VAL A 125 -23.51 -3.44 -10.45
N PRO A 126 -24.73 -3.05 -10.04
CA PRO A 126 -25.74 -2.57 -10.97
C PRO A 126 -25.21 -1.36 -11.73
N SER A 127 -25.39 -1.39 -13.05
CA SER A 127 -25.02 -0.29 -13.93
C SER A 127 -25.93 0.91 -13.63
N THR A 128 -25.42 2.14 -13.74
CA THR A 128 -26.21 3.37 -13.52
C THR A 128 -27.46 3.47 -14.40
N ARG A 129 -27.54 2.72 -15.52
CA ARG A 129 -28.75 2.57 -16.35
C ARG A 129 -29.87 1.77 -15.68
N GLU A 130 -29.55 0.90 -14.73
CA GLU A 130 -30.51 0.04 -14.02
C GLU A 130 -31.21 0.81 -12.90
N VAL A 131 -30.50 1.74 -12.26
CA VAL A 131 -31.05 2.64 -11.23
C VAL A 131 -32.08 3.62 -11.82
N GLU A 132 -31.85 4.11 -13.05
CA GLU A 132 -32.84 4.97 -13.75
C GLU A 132 -34.13 4.23 -14.11
N CYS A 133 -34.05 2.96 -14.52
CA CYS A 133 -35.21 2.14 -14.83
C CYS A 133 -36.09 1.84 -13.59
N GLU A 134 -35.46 1.69 -12.42
CA GLU A 134 -36.16 1.41 -11.16
C GLU A 134 -36.88 2.65 -10.61
N LEU A 135 -36.29 3.84 -10.77
CA LEU A 135 -36.95 5.12 -10.50
C LEU A 135 -38.14 5.38 -11.44
N ARG A 136 -38.00 5.07 -12.74
CA ARG A 136 -39.06 5.23 -13.75
C ARG A 136 -40.20 4.21 -13.62
N SER A 137 -39.93 3.09 -12.95
CA SER A 137 -40.93 2.05 -12.64
C SER A 137 -41.72 2.37 -11.36
N SER A 138 -41.14 3.18 -10.47
CA SER A 138 -41.77 3.61 -9.22
C SER A 138 -42.78 4.74 -9.42
N GLU A 139 -42.57 5.64 -10.40
CA GLU A 139 -43.53 6.71 -10.72
C GLU A 139 -44.85 6.21 -11.34
N ARG A 140 -44.82 5.07 -12.06
CA ARG A 140 -46.03 4.50 -12.69
C ARG A 140 -46.92 3.70 -11.74
N ARG A 141 -46.44 3.37 -10.53
CA ARG A 141 -47.22 2.60 -9.54
C ARG A 141 -47.93 3.46 -8.50
N LEU A 142 -47.66 4.77 -8.45
CA LEU A 142 -48.31 5.69 -7.51
C LEU A 142 -49.60 6.34 -8.05
N SER A 143 -49.95 6.12 -9.31
CA SER A 143 -51.13 6.75 -9.96
C SER A 143 -52.35 5.83 -10.11
N GLN A 144 -52.35 4.62 -9.55
CA GLN A 144 -53.52 3.74 -9.62
C GLN A 144 -53.81 3.05 -8.29
N SER A 145 -54.52 3.76 -7.42
CA SER A 145 -55.23 3.16 -6.28
C SER A 145 -56.57 2.60 -6.77
N PRO A 146 -56.92 1.33 -6.50
CA PRO A 146 -58.31 0.87 -6.58
C PRO A 146 -58.94 0.88 -5.18
N SER A 147 -60.03 1.61 -5.05
CA SER A 147 -60.86 1.69 -3.85
C SER A 147 -61.74 0.45 -3.66
N ILE A 148 -61.68 -0.14 -2.45
CA ILE A 148 -62.82 -0.53 -1.59
C ILE A 148 -63.68 -1.78 -1.98
N SER A 149 -63.49 -2.81 -1.12
CA SER A 149 -64.48 -3.70 -0.46
C SER A 149 -65.29 -4.77 -1.21
N ARG A 150 -65.08 -6.04 -0.80
CA ARG A 150 -66.14 -6.93 -0.27
C ARG A 150 -65.55 -8.25 0.28
N SER A 151 -65.85 -8.59 1.53
CA SER A 151 -65.80 -9.97 2.06
C SER A 151 -67.17 -10.65 1.81
N PRO A 152 -67.32 -12.01 1.79
CA PRO A 152 -67.26 -12.81 3.03
C PRO A 152 -66.84 -14.32 2.92
N SER A 153 -66.37 -14.85 4.06
CA SER A 153 -66.56 -16.19 4.65
C SER A 153 -65.96 -17.51 4.09
N VAL A 154 -65.53 -18.32 5.07
CA VAL A 154 -65.49 -19.80 5.19
C VAL A 154 -64.11 -20.47 5.12
N SER A 155 -63.62 -20.77 6.34
CA SER A 155 -62.97 -22.00 6.84
C SER A 155 -62.08 -22.84 5.92
N ARG A 156 -60.86 -23.17 6.40
CA ARG A 156 -60.48 -24.53 6.86
C ARG A 156 -58.95 -24.66 6.97
N SER A 157 -58.49 -24.83 8.22
CA SER A 157 -57.43 -25.74 8.70
C SER A 157 -56.18 -25.98 7.83
N GLN A 158 -54.99 -25.66 8.35
CA GLN A 158 -53.97 -26.62 8.82
C GLN A 158 -52.58 -25.95 8.93
N SER A 159 -52.03 -25.95 10.15
CA SER A 159 -50.61 -25.68 10.42
C SER A 159 -49.73 -26.85 9.97
N PRO A 160 -48.49 -26.64 9.53
CA PRO A 160 -47.46 -27.66 9.62
C PRO A 160 -46.64 -27.52 10.92
N PRO A 161 -46.13 -28.64 11.48
CA PRO A 161 -45.66 -28.70 12.85
C PRO A 161 -44.16 -28.39 13.01
N ILE A 162 -43.85 -27.95 14.22
CA ILE A 162 -42.56 -27.99 14.91
C ILE A 162 -42.02 -29.44 14.92
N SER A 163 -40.75 -29.62 14.55
CA SER A 163 -39.98 -30.82 14.92
C SER A 163 -38.54 -30.39 15.23
N ARG A 164 -38.19 -30.15 16.49
CA ARG A 164 -37.80 -31.11 17.55
C ARG A 164 -36.33 -31.53 17.46
N ARG A 165 -35.54 -30.75 18.20
CA ARG A 165 -34.27 -31.05 18.90
C ARG A 165 -33.98 -32.56 19.08
N GLN A 166 -32.78 -33.01 18.69
CA GLN A 166 -32.08 -34.11 19.36
C GLN A 166 -30.58 -33.82 19.45
N SER A 167 -30.09 -33.80 20.69
CA SER A 167 -28.69 -34.01 21.06
C SER A 167 -28.57 -35.48 21.50
N PRO A 168 -27.39 -36.09 21.38
CA PRO A 168 -26.98 -37.09 22.34
C PRO A 168 -25.70 -36.67 23.06
N SER A 169 -25.67 -36.94 24.36
CA SER A 169 -24.53 -36.73 25.25
C SER A 169 -23.89 -38.08 25.61
N VAL A 170 -22.56 -38.04 25.76
CA VAL A 170 -21.73 -38.81 26.70
C VAL A 170 -21.42 -40.29 26.38
N GLY A 171 -20.13 -40.53 26.17
CA GLY A 171 -19.44 -41.80 26.44
C GLY A 171 -17.98 -41.52 26.82
N ARG A 172 -17.64 -41.76 28.09
CA ARG A 172 -16.38 -41.43 28.78
C ARG A 172 -15.60 -42.71 29.11
N ARG A 173 -14.27 -42.72 28.92
CA ARG A 173 -13.17 -43.43 29.65
C ARG A 173 -12.07 -43.87 28.66
N ARG A 174 -10.80 -43.40 28.75
CA ARG A 174 -9.70 -43.59 29.73
C ARG A 174 -8.84 -44.85 29.48
N SER A 175 -7.57 -44.65 29.09
CA SER A 175 -6.32 -45.35 29.52
C SER A 175 -5.16 -44.85 28.61
N LEU A 176 -4.19 -44.03 29.05
CA LEU A 176 -2.96 -44.30 29.80
C LEU A 176 -2.05 -45.44 29.28
N SER A 177 -0.87 -45.05 28.78
CA SER A 177 0.49 -45.59 29.02
C SER A 177 1.45 -44.49 28.52
N ILE A 178 2.20 -43.75 29.34
CA ILE A 178 3.35 -44.07 30.21
C ILE A 178 4.53 -44.70 29.44
N ARG A 179 5.57 -43.85 29.31
CA ARG A 179 7.00 -44.07 29.02
C ARG A 179 7.39 -44.70 27.69
#